data_AF-T2IVT3-F1
#
_entry.id   AF-T2IVT3-F1
#
_cell.length_a   1.000
_cell.length_b   1.000
_cell.length_c   1.000
_cell.angle_alpha   90.00
_cell.angle_beta   90.00
_cell.angle_gamma   90.00
#
_symmetry.space_group_name_H-M   'P 1'
#
loop_
_entity.id
_entity.type
_entity.pdbx_description
1 polymer ?
#
loop_
_entity_poly.entity_id
_entity_poly.type
_entity_poly.pdbx_seq_one_letter_code
_entity_poly.pdbx_strand_id
1 'polypeptide(L)'
;MTLAENYITDLEFINHFTKLKYLTITGKTIKNQINWNLLQSLETINFNKNKFESNNNENQLLELKGFSQAQAISFLDNQININLKFDGLENLTHLSLKNNRLNYALSGLGLTKLETLIIESNTINQGLEMNGCDSLTSLRLTSNTIQEVLLLQKFSNLRELNIARNTINQVLNLQGFKDCYITTIEDNKVSNLECHGFDNLESLSIVNNTNLDTLNFEGFSKLKSLNLSRNHLVEVQFLEGITSKQLEKVVLDTNMIENIDSLSKFNTLIDISARNNNIISLSALMELSQLQRLDLSNNRVHQGNQLFQQWQQLTDLNLFNNQIEDLRFFVLLNSLKTLRLDGNPIISVRPLQALASHLETLTIGDITLTGNISEQLTKLPPIQQLETVTVNRKGKEIAKNKFTVFVREIPITKTVKLPVVSIPGGKYFMGEGNSRKQVKVESFWMSQTQITQEQWAAVAQLPKIKTDLNPSPSTVQGNQRPVEQVNWYEAQEFCQRLSKKIGEEIKLPTEEQWEYACRAGTTTPFHFGETLTDKLANYRADNTFAEESTGTYTGQTTDVGSFPPNGFGLYDMHGNVWEWCDSDYDNNNSNKVLRGGSWVNNLSDCRSAYRVNVDGGPGYRVSGIGFRVVVVRRT
;
A
#
# COMPACT_ATOMS: atom_id res chain seq x y z
N MET A 1 -4.17 30.02 -34.24
CA MET A 1 -2.73 30.01 -34.56
C MET A 1 -2.00 29.33 -33.41
N THR A 2 -1.10 28.39 -33.71
CA THR A 2 -0.29 27.69 -32.70
C THR A 2 1.18 27.87 -33.03
N LEU A 3 1.92 28.42 -32.08
CA LEU A 3 3.36 28.68 -32.14
C LEU A 3 4.05 27.90 -31.02
N ALA A 4 4.17 26.60 -31.21
CA ALA A 4 4.84 25.69 -30.29
C ALA A 4 6.10 25.12 -30.96
N GLU A 5 7.19 24.97 -30.19
CA GLU A 5 8.38 24.18 -30.58
C GLU A 5 9.07 24.59 -31.89
N ASN A 6 8.80 25.78 -32.41
CA ASN A 6 9.47 26.35 -33.58
C ASN A 6 10.58 27.35 -33.20
N TYR A 7 11.48 27.65 -34.14
CA TYR A 7 12.59 28.61 -33.97
C TYR A 7 12.17 30.08 -34.14
N ILE A 8 10.87 30.38 -34.18
CA ILE A 8 10.37 31.74 -34.38
C ILE A 8 10.57 32.53 -33.08
N THR A 9 11.46 33.52 -33.08
CA THR A 9 11.76 34.35 -31.90
C THR A 9 11.16 35.75 -31.97
N ASP A 10 10.87 36.23 -33.18
CA ASP A 10 10.16 37.48 -33.43
C ASP A 10 8.67 37.19 -33.62
N LEU A 11 7.84 37.76 -32.75
CA LEU A 11 6.41 37.55 -32.69
C LEU A 11 5.63 38.77 -33.21
N GLU A 12 6.29 39.83 -33.71
CA GLU A 12 5.64 41.05 -34.20
C GLU A 12 4.71 40.77 -35.39
N PHE A 13 5.03 39.77 -36.21
CA PHE A 13 4.19 39.36 -37.35
C PHE A 13 2.75 38.99 -36.95
N ILE A 14 2.52 38.55 -35.70
CA ILE A 14 1.19 38.21 -35.17
C ILE A 14 0.24 39.41 -35.26
N ASN A 15 0.76 40.64 -35.17
CA ASN A 15 -0.01 41.89 -35.23
C ASN A 15 -0.86 42.04 -36.53
N HIS A 16 -0.49 41.33 -37.60
CA HIS A 16 -1.24 41.35 -38.88
C HIS A 16 -2.48 40.46 -38.88
N PHE A 17 -2.64 39.58 -37.89
CA PHE A 17 -3.71 38.59 -37.83
C PHE A 17 -4.85 39.03 -36.91
N THR A 18 -5.42 40.20 -37.19
CA THR A 18 -6.44 40.89 -36.36
C THR A 18 -7.79 40.16 -36.24
N LYS A 19 -8.00 39.07 -36.99
CA LYS A 19 -9.20 38.22 -36.95
C LYS A 19 -8.99 36.87 -36.23
N LEU A 20 -7.84 36.68 -35.58
CA LEU A 20 -7.58 35.44 -34.83
C LEU A 20 -8.53 35.30 -33.64
N LYS A 21 -9.14 34.13 -33.51
CA LYS A 21 -9.94 33.74 -32.34
C LYS A 21 -9.17 32.92 -31.31
N TYR A 22 -8.22 32.11 -31.77
CA TYR A 22 -7.47 31.18 -30.93
C TYR A 22 -5.97 31.39 -31.13
N LEU A 23 -5.24 31.55 -30.04
CA LEU A 23 -3.79 31.71 -30.06
C LEU A 23 -3.13 30.86 -28.97
N THR A 24 -2.21 29.99 -29.39
CA THR A 24 -1.34 29.24 -28.47
C THR A 24 0.10 29.62 -28.77
N ILE A 25 0.85 30.07 -27.77
CA ILE A 25 2.29 30.33 -27.85
C ILE A 25 2.98 29.47 -26.79
N THR A 26 3.99 28.72 -27.19
CA THR A 26 4.69 27.79 -26.28
C THR A 26 6.18 27.73 -26.51
N GLY A 27 6.95 27.76 -25.41
CA GLY A 27 8.41 27.67 -25.45
C GLY A 27 9.06 28.90 -26.07
N LYS A 28 8.54 30.10 -25.80
CA LYS A 28 8.99 31.36 -26.38
C LYS A 28 9.35 32.38 -25.30
N THR A 29 10.20 33.33 -25.66
CA THR A 29 10.43 34.54 -24.86
C THR A 29 9.50 35.62 -25.39
N ILE A 30 8.48 35.98 -24.63
CA ILE A 30 7.51 37.01 -25.01
C ILE A 30 7.98 38.35 -24.45
N LYS A 31 8.21 39.31 -25.35
CA LYS A 31 8.56 40.70 -25.05
C LYS A 31 7.48 41.64 -25.60
N ASN A 32 7.69 42.96 -25.52
CA ASN A 32 6.82 44.03 -26.05
C ASN A 32 6.63 44.09 -27.59
N GLN A 33 6.89 43.00 -28.31
CA GLN A 33 6.84 42.93 -29.78
C GLN A 33 5.40 42.83 -30.30
N ILE A 34 4.49 42.29 -29.47
CA ILE A 34 3.10 42.04 -29.86
C ILE A 34 2.25 43.20 -29.36
N ASN A 35 1.58 43.88 -30.28
CA ASN A 35 0.59 44.91 -29.96
C ASN A 35 -0.78 44.24 -29.76
N TRP A 36 -1.05 43.85 -28.51
CA TRP A 36 -2.28 43.15 -28.12
C TRP A 36 -3.57 43.92 -28.45
N ASN A 37 -3.52 45.26 -28.53
CA ASN A 37 -4.68 46.07 -28.90
C ASN A 37 -5.17 45.82 -30.33
N LEU A 38 -4.35 45.23 -31.21
CA LEU A 38 -4.72 44.87 -32.57
C LEU A 38 -5.41 43.50 -32.64
N LEU A 39 -5.37 42.70 -31.58
CA LEU A 39 -5.82 41.31 -31.55
C LEU A 39 -7.12 41.16 -30.75
N GLN A 40 -8.05 42.11 -30.91
CA GLN A 40 -9.27 42.18 -30.10
C GLN A 40 -10.26 41.03 -30.34
N SER A 41 -10.13 40.28 -31.45
CA SER A 41 -11.00 39.13 -31.75
C SER A 41 -10.62 37.83 -31.03
N LEU A 42 -9.54 37.82 -30.24
CA LEU A 42 -9.08 36.63 -29.54
C LEU A 42 -10.08 36.25 -28.45
N GLU A 43 -10.55 35.00 -28.51
CA GLU A 43 -11.49 34.39 -27.56
C GLU A 43 -10.74 33.48 -26.57
N THR A 44 -9.71 32.75 -27.03
CA THR A 44 -8.90 31.87 -26.18
C THR A 44 -7.41 32.04 -26.43
N ILE A 45 -6.65 32.15 -25.34
CA ILE A 45 -5.22 32.43 -25.39
C ILE A 45 -4.47 31.49 -24.44
N ASN A 46 -3.51 30.74 -24.98
CA ASN A 46 -2.66 29.84 -24.19
C ASN A 46 -1.21 30.28 -24.28
N PHE A 47 -0.69 30.81 -23.17
CA PHE A 47 0.72 31.11 -22.99
C PHE A 47 1.34 30.03 -22.12
N ASN A 48 1.74 28.91 -22.69
CA ASN A 48 2.30 27.82 -21.89
C ASN A 48 3.82 27.77 -22.04
N LYS A 49 4.57 27.56 -20.96
CA LYS A 49 6.04 27.38 -20.99
C LYS A 49 6.78 28.54 -21.66
N ASN A 50 6.32 29.77 -21.50
CA ASN A 50 6.99 30.96 -22.02
C ASN A 50 7.75 31.71 -20.93
N LYS A 51 8.69 32.55 -21.34
CA LYS A 51 9.37 33.50 -20.46
C LYS A 51 8.87 34.91 -20.80
N PHE A 52 8.30 35.60 -19.81
CA PHE A 52 7.91 37.01 -19.94
C PHE A 52 9.04 37.92 -19.41
N GLU A 53 9.45 38.91 -20.19
CA GLU A 53 10.45 39.91 -19.77
C GLU A 53 9.77 41.27 -19.57
N SER A 54 9.93 41.91 -18.41
CA SER A 54 9.30 43.20 -18.09
C SER A 54 10.10 44.39 -18.61
N ASN A 55 9.44 45.50 -18.96
CA ASN A 55 10.09 46.69 -19.55
C ASN A 55 10.63 47.73 -18.55
N ASN A 56 10.36 47.60 -17.24
CA ASN A 56 10.74 48.62 -16.25
C ASN A 56 11.55 48.00 -15.10
N ASN A 57 12.72 48.58 -14.81
CA ASN A 57 13.64 48.14 -13.75
C ASN A 57 13.09 48.35 -12.33
N GLU A 58 11.92 48.98 -12.14
CA GLU A 58 11.44 49.37 -10.82
C GLU A 58 10.17 48.66 -10.33
N ASN A 59 9.33 48.09 -11.20
CA ASN A 59 8.10 47.39 -10.78
C ASN A 59 7.61 46.40 -11.85
N GLN A 60 8.37 45.35 -12.09
CA GLN A 60 7.99 44.12 -12.79
C GLN A 60 6.44 43.90 -12.85
N LEU A 61 5.79 44.29 -13.97
CA LEU A 61 4.33 44.23 -14.20
C LEU A 61 4.07 43.71 -15.63
N LEU A 62 3.20 42.71 -15.79
CA LEU A 62 2.68 42.27 -17.10
C LEU A 62 1.28 42.85 -17.30
N GLU A 63 1.15 43.81 -18.22
CA GLU A 63 -0.14 44.36 -18.62
C GLU A 63 -0.68 43.65 -19.86
N LEU A 64 -1.83 43.00 -19.71
CA LEU A 64 -2.56 42.37 -20.81
C LEU A 64 -3.74 43.27 -21.18
N LYS A 65 -3.50 44.25 -22.06
CA LYS A 65 -4.53 45.19 -22.53
C LYS A 65 -5.07 44.76 -23.89
N GLY A 66 -6.35 45.06 -24.13
CA GLY A 66 -6.94 45.01 -25.48
C GLY A 66 -7.57 43.67 -25.89
N PHE A 67 -7.76 42.71 -24.99
CA PHE A 67 -8.47 41.46 -25.31
C PHE A 67 -9.94 41.49 -24.88
N SER A 68 -10.70 42.44 -25.42
CA SER A 68 -12.10 42.66 -25.03
C SER A 68 -13.00 41.44 -25.28
N GLN A 69 -12.65 40.54 -26.20
CA GLN A 69 -13.41 39.32 -26.50
C GLN A 69 -12.86 38.06 -25.81
N ALA A 70 -11.75 38.14 -25.06
CA ALA A 70 -11.15 36.97 -24.46
C ALA A 70 -12.05 36.39 -23.37
N GLN A 71 -12.32 35.09 -23.49
CA GLN A 71 -13.12 34.30 -22.54
C GLN A 71 -12.24 33.37 -21.72
N ALA A 72 -11.13 32.89 -22.27
CA ALA A 72 -10.23 31.96 -21.60
C ALA A 72 -8.77 32.32 -21.83
N ILE A 73 -8.00 32.41 -20.73
CA ILE A 73 -6.56 32.63 -20.78
C ILE A 73 -5.83 31.65 -19.85
N SER A 74 -4.75 31.04 -20.35
CA SER A 74 -3.88 30.16 -19.58
C SER A 74 -2.43 30.63 -19.59
N PHE A 75 -1.81 30.64 -18.42
CA PHE A 75 -0.39 30.89 -18.17
C PHE A 75 0.25 29.68 -17.47
N LEU A 76 0.27 28.51 -18.10
CA LEU A 76 0.93 27.34 -17.51
C LEU A 76 2.46 27.42 -17.63
N ASP A 77 3.22 27.13 -16.56
CA ASP A 77 4.68 26.94 -16.59
C ASP A 77 5.50 28.18 -17.04
N ASN A 78 5.09 29.41 -16.70
CA ASN A 78 5.75 30.63 -17.23
C ASN A 78 6.76 31.30 -16.28
N GLN A 79 6.96 30.73 -15.08
CA GLN A 79 7.83 31.31 -14.04
C GLN A 79 7.47 32.76 -13.64
N ILE A 80 6.22 33.18 -13.86
CA ILE A 80 5.75 34.55 -13.57
C ILE A 80 5.88 34.82 -12.07
N ASN A 81 6.65 35.84 -11.70
CA ASN A 81 6.86 36.30 -10.32
C ASN A 81 6.51 37.79 -10.15
N ILE A 82 5.79 38.36 -11.12
CA ILE A 82 5.58 39.80 -11.31
C ILE A 82 4.09 40.10 -11.30
N ASN A 83 3.65 41.29 -10.82
CA ASN A 83 2.22 41.65 -10.75
C ASN A 83 1.52 41.48 -12.11
N LEU A 84 0.32 40.91 -12.10
CA LEU A 84 -0.52 40.77 -13.28
C LEU A 84 -1.66 41.78 -13.22
N LYS A 85 -1.83 42.57 -14.29
CA LYS A 85 -2.96 43.48 -14.44
C LYS A 85 -3.78 43.10 -15.66
N PHE A 86 -5.08 42.92 -15.43
CA PHE A 86 -6.02 42.38 -16.43
C PHE A 86 -6.99 43.46 -16.97
N ASP A 87 -6.48 44.67 -17.19
CA ASP A 87 -7.30 45.78 -17.72
C ASP A 87 -7.88 45.43 -19.11
N GLY A 88 -9.20 45.54 -19.26
CA GLY A 88 -9.90 45.32 -20.53
C GLY A 88 -10.25 43.85 -20.83
N LEU A 89 -10.21 42.96 -19.84
CA LEU A 89 -10.65 41.56 -19.92
C LEU A 89 -12.07 41.34 -19.37
N GLU A 90 -13.00 42.21 -19.72
CA GLU A 90 -14.37 42.25 -19.15
C GLU A 90 -15.22 40.99 -19.44
N ASN A 91 -14.83 40.20 -20.44
CA ASN A 91 -15.52 38.97 -20.86
C ASN A 91 -14.84 37.68 -20.40
N LEU A 92 -13.76 37.78 -19.62
CA LEU A 92 -13.00 36.61 -19.20
C LEU A 92 -13.80 35.78 -18.20
N THR A 93 -14.05 34.52 -18.54
CA THR A 93 -14.75 33.54 -17.70
C THR A 93 -13.78 32.51 -17.11
N HIS A 94 -12.63 32.27 -17.75
CA HIS A 94 -11.65 31.27 -17.33
C HIS A 94 -10.22 31.84 -17.30
N LEU A 95 -9.57 31.75 -16.14
CA LEU A 95 -8.17 32.14 -15.96
C LEU A 95 -7.37 31.03 -15.28
N SER A 96 -6.25 30.65 -15.88
CA SER A 96 -5.30 29.70 -15.28
C SER A 96 -3.92 30.31 -15.16
N LEU A 97 -3.34 30.25 -13.98
CA LEU A 97 -2.01 30.75 -13.59
C LEU A 97 -1.14 29.63 -13.01
N LYS A 98 -1.33 28.39 -13.49
CA LYS A 98 -0.71 27.19 -12.95
C LYS A 98 0.82 27.15 -13.14
N ASN A 99 1.53 26.68 -12.12
CA ASN A 99 2.99 26.49 -12.11
C ASN A 99 3.77 27.77 -12.46
N ASN A 100 3.55 28.80 -11.66
CA ASN A 100 4.29 30.06 -11.72
C ASN A 100 4.99 30.30 -10.38
N ARG A 101 5.40 31.55 -10.12
CA ARG A 101 6.10 31.98 -8.91
C ARG A 101 5.38 33.17 -8.28
N LEU A 102 4.06 33.19 -8.36
CA LEU A 102 3.23 34.24 -7.78
C LEU A 102 3.34 34.17 -6.25
N ASN A 103 3.73 35.25 -5.60
CA ASN A 103 3.96 35.32 -4.14
C ASN A 103 3.22 36.47 -3.45
N TYR A 104 2.42 37.25 -4.19
CA TYR A 104 1.76 38.45 -3.72
C TYR A 104 0.23 38.35 -3.89
N ALA A 105 -0.49 39.31 -3.28
CA ALA A 105 -1.95 39.41 -3.37
C ALA A 105 -2.42 39.65 -4.82
N LEU A 106 -3.33 38.82 -5.33
CA LEU A 106 -4.07 39.13 -6.56
C LEU A 106 -5.12 40.22 -6.26
N SER A 107 -4.66 41.41 -5.90
CA SER A 107 -5.53 42.55 -5.63
C SER A 107 -5.97 43.22 -6.93
N GLY A 108 -7.26 43.52 -7.03
CA GLY A 108 -7.79 44.34 -8.13
C GLY A 108 -7.85 43.64 -9.51
N LEU A 109 -8.26 42.37 -9.56
CA LEU A 109 -8.51 41.69 -10.83
C LEU A 109 -9.60 42.39 -11.67
N GLY A 110 -10.68 42.85 -11.04
CA GLY A 110 -11.78 43.53 -11.73
C GLY A 110 -12.52 42.66 -12.76
N LEU A 111 -12.33 41.34 -12.71
CA LEU A 111 -12.87 40.35 -13.64
C LEU A 111 -14.26 39.90 -13.21
N THR A 112 -15.26 40.76 -13.38
CA THR A 112 -16.61 40.56 -12.83
C THR A 112 -17.36 39.35 -13.40
N LYS A 113 -16.98 38.87 -14.59
CA LYS A 113 -17.53 37.67 -15.25
C LYS A 113 -16.70 36.40 -15.05
N LEU A 114 -15.63 36.45 -14.25
CA LEU A 114 -14.77 35.29 -14.05
C LEU A 114 -15.53 34.19 -13.31
N GLU A 115 -15.65 33.02 -13.95
CA GLU A 115 -16.34 31.85 -13.39
C GLU A 115 -15.34 30.84 -12.80
N THR A 116 -14.20 30.65 -13.47
CA THR A 116 -13.16 29.70 -13.06
C THR A 116 -11.80 30.38 -12.91
N LEU A 117 -11.18 30.20 -11.75
CA LEU A 117 -9.83 30.66 -11.46
C LEU A 117 -8.96 29.52 -10.92
N ILE A 118 -7.84 29.26 -11.62
CA ILE A 118 -6.88 28.21 -11.27
C ILE A 118 -5.53 28.85 -10.98
N ILE A 119 -5.07 28.76 -9.74
CA ILE A 119 -3.77 29.26 -9.30
C ILE A 119 -3.03 28.14 -8.57
N GLU A 120 -2.73 27.08 -9.29
CA GLU A 120 -2.06 25.90 -8.73
C GLU A 120 -0.54 26.02 -8.81
N SER A 121 0.19 25.41 -7.88
CA SER A 121 1.65 25.32 -7.90
C SER A 121 2.32 26.69 -7.97
N ASN A 122 2.01 27.55 -7.00
CA ASN A 122 2.57 28.88 -6.84
C ASN A 122 3.11 29.05 -5.41
N THR A 123 3.42 30.27 -5.00
CA THR A 123 3.97 30.60 -3.67
C THR A 123 3.09 31.60 -2.92
N ILE A 124 1.77 31.58 -3.17
CA ILE A 124 0.82 32.51 -2.56
C ILE A 124 0.70 32.18 -1.07
N ASN A 125 1.05 33.13 -0.21
CA ASN A 125 1.06 32.96 1.25
C ASN A 125 -0.09 33.68 1.97
N GLN A 126 -0.47 34.88 1.53
CA GLN A 126 -1.54 35.73 2.07
C GLN A 126 -2.15 36.61 0.95
N GLY A 127 -3.39 37.07 1.14
CA GLY A 127 -3.93 38.20 0.35
C GLY A 127 -4.69 37.86 -0.94
N LEU A 128 -5.61 36.90 -0.92
CA LEU A 128 -6.59 36.78 -2.02
C LEU A 128 -7.66 37.89 -1.93
N GLU A 129 -7.25 39.14 -2.03
CA GLU A 129 -8.13 40.30 -2.19
C GLU A 129 -8.65 40.38 -3.64
N MET A 130 -9.28 39.31 -4.13
CA MET A 130 -9.82 39.25 -5.51
C MET A 130 -11.12 40.06 -5.59
N ASN A 131 -11.01 41.38 -5.46
CA ASN A 131 -12.14 42.30 -5.55
C ASN A 131 -12.64 42.35 -7.01
N GLY A 132 -13.95 42.34 -7.20
CA GLY A 132 -14.58 42.32 -8.52
C GLY A 132 -14.50 40.98 -9.24
N CYS A 133 -14.55 39.85 -8.51
CA CYS A 133 -14.66 38.49 -9.06
C CYS A 133 -15.95 37.81 -8.56
N ASP A 134 -17.06 38.54 -8.57
CA ASP A 134 -18.29 38.16 -7.87
C ASP A 134 -19.03 36.98 -8.53
N SER A 135 -18.73 36.68 -9.81
CA SER A 135 -19.29 35.55 -10.56
C SER A 135 -18.53 34.24 -10.37
N LEU A 136 -17.51 34.20 -9.51
CA LEU A 136 -16.64 33.04 -9.36
C LEU A 136 -17.41 31.83 -8.82
N THR A 137 -17.36 30.72 -9.56
CA THR A 137 -18.01 29.45 -9.22
C THR A 137 -17.00 28.33 -8.95
N SER A 138 -15.80 28.38 -9.52
CA SER A 138 -14.74 27.39 -9.27
C SER A 138 -13.41 28.05 -8.97
N LEU A 139 -12.81 27.72 -7.83
CA LEU A 139 -11.54 28.26 -7.36
C LEU A 139 -10.59 27.12 -6.96
N ARG A 140 -9.45 27.02 -7.66
CA ARG A 140 -8.40 26.05 -7.38
C ARG A 140 -7.11 26.74 -6.97
N LEU A 141 -6.64 26.45 -5.76
CA LEU A 141 -5.48 27.05 -5.10
C LEU A 141 -4.46 25.99 -4.66
N THR A 142 -4.47 24.81 -5.30
CA THR A 142 -3.67 23.67 -4.89
C THR A 142 -2.16 23.95 -4.94
N SER A 143 -1.37 23.44 -3.98
CA SER A 143 0.09 23.60 -3.97
C SER A 143 0.53 25.08 -3.92
N ASN A 144 0.09 25.79 -2.89
CA ASN A 144 0.55 27.13 -2.53
C ASN A 144 1.10 27.13 -1.09
N THR A 145 1.25 28.31 -0.48
CA THR A 145 1.70 28.49 0.90
C THR A 145 0.64 29.22 1.74
N ILE A 146 -0.64 29.09 1.38
CA ILE A 146 -1.76 29.76 2.04
C ILE A 146 -1.88 29.26 3.48
N GLN A 147 -2.05 30.19 4.43
CA GLN A 147 -2.24 29.88 5.85
C GLN A 147 -3.67 30.16 6.33
N GLU A 148 -4.37 31.09 5.68
CA GLU A 148 -5.71 31.55 6.06
C GLU A 148 -6.61 31.69 4.83
N VAL A 149 -7.91 31.43 5.01
CA VAL A 149 -8.91 31.51 3.93
C VAL A 149 -10.12 32.36 4.27
N LEU A 150 -10.07 33.14 5.36
CA LEU A 150 -11.19 34.00 5.80
C LEU A 150 -11.67 34.94 4.67
N LEU A 151 -10.73 35.48 3.89
CA LEU A 151 -11.03 36.37 2.76
C LEU A 151 -11.79 35.70 1.61
N LEU A 152 -11.85 34.36 1.57
CA LEU A 152 -12.60 33.62 0.56
C LEU A 152 -14.11 33.60 0.87
N GLN A 153 -14.55 33.90 2.09
CA GLN A 153 -15.97 33.91 2.48
C GLN A 153 -16.83 34.90 1.67
N LYS A 154 -16.21 35.87 0.99
CA LYS A 154 -16.91 36.83 0.13
C LYS A 154 -17.46 36.21 -1.17
N PHE A 155 -16.96 35.05 -1.60
CA PHE A 155 -17.42 34.39 -2.82
C PHE A 155 -18.65 33.52 -2.56
N SER A 156 -19.81 34.15 -2.37
CA SER A 156 -21.05 33.44 -2.03
C SER A 156 -21.52 32.47 -3.11
N ASN A 157 -21.18 32.75 -4.38
CA ASN A 157 -21.54 31.94 -5.55
C ASN A 157 -20.58 30.76 -5.79
N LEU A 158 -19.55 30.60 -4.95
CA LEU A 158 -18.53 29.58 -5.16
C LEU A 158 -19.14 28.19 -4.96
N ARG A 159 -19.03 27.36 -5.99
CA ARG A 159 -19.55 26.00 -6.07
C ARG A 159 -18.47 24.96 -5.79
N GLU A 160 -17.24 25.23 -6.21
CA GLU A 160 -16.09 24.35 -6.06
C GLU A 160 -14.90 25.08 -5.44
N LEU A 161 -14.34 24.50 -4.38
CA LEU A 161 -13.14 24.99 -3.73
C LEU A 161 -12.10 23.87 -3.57
N ASN A 162 -10.92 24.05 -4.16
CA ASN A 162 -9.78 23.17 -3.91
C ASN A 162 -8.62 23.97 -3.30
N ILE A 163 -8.29 23.66 -2.05
CA ILE A 163 -7.23 24.30 -1.27
C ILE A 163 -6.17 23.29 -0.81
N ALA A 164 -6.07 22.15 -1.51
CA ALA A 164 -5.13 21.09 -1.16
C ALA A 164 -3.65 21.55 -1.22
N ARG A 165 -2.76 20.90 -0.46
CA ARG A 165 -1.32 21.16 -0.45
C ARG A 165 -0.99 22.62 -0.14
N ASN A 166 -1.50 23.10 0.98
CA ASN A 166 -1.20 24.43 1.52
C ASN A 166 -0.66 24.29 2.95
N THR A 167 -0.54 25.41 3.66
CA THR A 167 -0.08 25.44 5.06
C THR A 167 -1.17 25.93 6.00
N ILE A 168 -2.44 25.68 5.68
CA ILE A 168 -3.60 26.14 6.45
C ILE A 168 -3.58 25.45 7.80
N ASN A 169 -3.48 26.23 8.88
CA ASN A 169 -3.28 25.76 10.25
C ASN A 169 -4.27 26.35 11.27
N GLN A 170 -5.24 27.15 10.81
CA GLN A 170 -6.25 27.78 11.66
C GLN A 170 -7.56 26.99 11.66
N VAL A 171 -8.48 27.38 12.55
CA VAL A 171 -9.90 27.00 12.48
C VAL A 171 -10.41 27.37 11.10
N LEU A 172 -10.74 26.36 10.30
CA LEU A 172 -11.26 26.59 8.97
C LEU A 172 -12.74 26.98 9.10
N ASN A 173 -13.02 28.27 9.28
CA ASN A 173 -14.37 28.80 9.28
C ASN A 173 -14.76 29.21 7.86
N LEU A 174 -15.70 28.47 7.28
CA LEU A 174 -16.17 28.65 5.91
C LEU A 174 -17.64 29.13 5.90
N GLN A 175 -18.01 29.92 6.88
CA GLN A 175 -19.28 30.62 6.87
C GLN A 175 -19.34 31.55 5.64
N GLY A 176 -20.29 31.32 4.73
CA GLY A 176 -20.47 32.15 3.52
C GLY A 176 -20.42 31.38 2.20
N PHE A 177 -19.87 30.17 2.17
CA PHE A 177 -19.84 29.28 0.99
C PHE A 177 -21.16 28.54 0.78
N LYS A 178 -22.28 29.28 0.80
CA LYS A 178 -23.62 28.70 0.80
C LYS A 178 -23.91 27.85 -0.43
N ASP A 179 -23.36 28.20 -1.59
CA ASP A 179 -23.58 27.48 -2.84
C ASP A 179 -22.53 26.41 -3.13
N CYS A 180 -21.56 26.22 -2.22
CA CYS A 180 -20.49 25.26 -2.40
C CYS A 180 -21.01 23.83 -2.29
N TYR A 181 -20.76 23.01 -3.32
CA TYR A 181 -21.19 21.61 -3.38
C TYR A 181 -20.01 20.64 -3.28
N ILE A 182 -18.77 21.06 -3.61
CA ILE A 182 -17.54 20.27 -3.45
C ILE A 182 -16.43 21.10 -2.79
N THR A 183 -15.80 20.54 -1.76
CA THR A 183 -14.59 21.12 -1.16
C THR A 183 -13.51 20.05 -0.90
N THR A 184 -12.26 20.39 -1.24
CA THR A 184 -11.09 19.53 -1.06
C THR A 184 -10.00 20.23 -0.25
N ILE A 185 -9.72 19.67 0.94
CA ILE A 185 -8.78 20.15 1.95
C ILE A 185 -7.76 19.04 2.24
N GLU A 186 -6.90 18.76 1.28
CA GLU A 186 -5.92 17.67 1.38
C GLU A 186 -4.53 18.24 1.68
N ASP A 187 -3.66 17.48 2.36
CA ASP A 187 -2.26 17.84 2.60
C ASP A 187 -2.11 19.26 3.20
N ASN A 188 -2.77 19.52 4.33
CA ASN A 188 -2.73 20.79 5.06
C ASN A 188 -2.37 20.54 6.53
N LYS A 189 -2.54 21.54 7.40
CA LYS A 189 -2.28 21.46 8.86
C LYS A 189 -3.54 21.78 9.67
N VAL A 190 -4.72 21.51 9.12
CA VAL A 190 -6.01 21.85 9.76
C VAL A 190 -6.19 20.98 11.00
N SER A 191 -6.33 21.62 12.16
CA SER A 191 -6.57 20.97 13.46
C SER A 191 -7.95 21.29 14.07
N ASN A 192 -8.72 22.16 13.43
CA ASN A 192 -10.08 22.49 13.83
C ASN A 192 -10.86 22.94 12.59
N LEU A 193 -12.10 22.47 12.47
CA LEU A 193 -13.02 22.82 11.39
C LEU A 193 -14.36 23.18 12.01
N GLU A 194 -14.73 24.44 11.87
CA GLU A 194 -16.10 24.90 12.13
C GLU A 194 -16.88 24.80 10.82
N CYS A 195 -17.75 23.80 10.73
CA CYS A 195 -18.44 23.48 9.48
C CYS A 195 -19.73 24.29 9.22
N HIS A 196 -20.02 25.32 10.01
CA HIS A 196 -21.25 26.09 9.84
C HIS A 196 -21.21 26.89 8.54
N GLY A 197 -22.26 26.79 7.71
CA GLY A 197 -22.40 27.55 6.46
C GLY A 197 -22.29 26.76 5.16
N PHE A 198 -22.16 25.43 5.22
CA PHE A 198 -22.14 24.51 4.08
C PHE A 198 -23.50 23.86 3.78
N ASP A 199 -24.56 24.66 3.74
CA ASP A 199 -25.93 24.15 3.64
C ASP A 199 -26.19 23.33 2.35
N ASN A 200 -25.37 23.53 1.31
CA ASN A 200 -25.45 22.83 0.03
C ASN A 200 -24.32 21.84 -0.26
N LEU A 201 -23.40 21.62 0.68
CA LEU A 201 -22.22 20.78 0.41
C LEU A 201 -22.62 19.31 0.23
N GLU A 202 -22.32 18.75 -0.95
CA GLU A 202 -22.60 17.36 -1.30
C GLU A 202 -21.37 16.46 -1.17
N SER A 203 -20.16 17.02 -1.34
CA SER A 203 -18.91 16.26 -1.22
C SER A 203 -17.84 17.02 -0.42
N LEU A 204 -17.28 16.36 0.58
CA LEU A 204 -16.21 16.89 1.43
C LEU A 204 -15.04 15.90 1.49
N SER A 205 -13.85 16.35 1.10
CA SER A 205 -12.60 15.60 1.26
C SER A 205 -11.65 16.38 2.16
N ILE A 206 -11.29 15.81 3.31
CA ILE A 206 -10.28 16.31 4.24
C ILE A 206 -9.28 15.17 4.42
N VAL A 207 -8.11 15.24 3.79
CA VAL A 207 -7.16 14.11 3.75
C VAL A 207 -5.78 14.57 4.17
N ASN A 208 -5.07 13.77 4.96
CA ASN A 208 -3.69 14.08 5.36
C ASN A 208 -3.56 15.44 6.08
N ASN A 209 -4.39 15.64 7.10
CA ASN A 209 -4.32 16.74 8.06
C ASN A 209 -3.95 16.20 9.46
N THR A 210 -3.74 17.09 10.43
CA THR A 210 -3.27 16.76 11.79
C THR A 210 -4.23 17.27 12.85
N ASN A 211 -4.57 16.42 13.84
CA ASN A 211 -5.34 16.74 15.04
C ASN A 211 -6.80 17.18 14.77
N LEU A 212 -7.61 16.31 14.17
CA LEU A 212 -9.03 16.58 13.88
C LEU A 212 -9.98 16.31 15.07
N ASP A 213 -9.49 16.37 16.31
CA ASP A 213 -10.23 15.92 17.50
C ASP A 213 -11.41 16.84 17.88
N THR A 214 -11.52 18.00 17.22
CA THR A 214 -12.55 19.04 17.48
C THR A 214 -13.52 19.26 16.32
N LEU A 215 -13.55 18.34 15.33
CA LEU A 215 -14.49 18.44 14.22
C LEU A 215 -15.94 18.49 14.70
N ASN A 216 -16.68 19.53 14.30
CA ASN A 216 -18.13 19.58 14.44
C ASN A 216 -18.78 19.52 13.05
N PHE A 217 -19.56 18.47 12.80
CA PHE A 217 -20.28 18.27 11.54
C PHE A 217 -21.76 18.71 11.56
N GLU A 218 -22.17 19.45 12.59
CA GLU A 218 -23.51 20.05 12.62
C GLU A 218 -23.75 20.96 11.41
N GLY A 219 -24.88 20.76 10.74
CA GLY A 219 -25.32 21.60 9.61
C GLY A 219 -25.12 20.99 8.22
N PHE A 220 -24.35 19.89 8.09
CA PHE A 220 -24.25 19.17 6.81
C PHE A 220 -25.50 18.35 6.50
N SER A 221 -26.53 19.03 5.98
CA SER A 221 -27.82 18.42 5.65
C SER A 221 -27.87 17.77 4.25
N LYS A 222 -26.98 18.18 3.33
CA LYS A 222 -26.92 17.69 1.94
C LYS A 222 -25.68 16.84 1.59
N LEU A 223 -24.90 16.41 2.57
CA LEU A 223 -23.70 15.64 2.29
C LEU A 223 -24.03 14.25 1.70
N LYS A 224 -23.45 13.93 0.54
CA LYS A 224 -23.54 12.63 -0.14
C LYS A 224 -22.27 11.81 -0.03
N SER A 225 -21.11 12.47 0.02
CA SER A 225 -19.81 11.81 0.11
C SER A 225 -18.89 12.52 1.10
N LEU A 226 -18.25 11.74 1.98
CA LEU A 226 -17.28 12.21 2.95
C LEU A 226 -15.99 11.39 2.87
N ASN A 227 -14.84 12.06 2.81
CA ASN A 227 -13.53 11.43 2.88
C ASN A 227 -12.68 12.08 3.99
N LEU A 228 -12.28 11.29 4.99
CA LEU A 228 -11.45 11.67 6.13
C LEU A 228 -10.19 10.81 6.23
N SER A 229 -9.65 10.36 5.11
CA SER A 229 -8.48 9.48 5.08
C SER A 229 -7.21 10.17 5.61
N ARG A 230 -6.27 9.41 6.19
CA ARG A 230 -4.93 9.88 6.58
C ARG A 230 -4.91 11.01 7.62
N ASN A 231 -5.90 11.10 8.52
CA ASN A 231 -5.98 12.18 9.50
C ASN A 231 -5.63 11.76 10.94
N HIS A 232 -5.11 10.55 11.14
CA HIS A 232 -4.78 10.00 12.47
C HIS A 232 -5.99 9.89 13.42
N LEU A 233 -7.21 9.76 12.88
CA LEU A 233 -8.43 9.63 13.69
C LEU A 233 -8.42 8.36 14.53
N VAL A 234 -8.80 8.45 15.80
CA VAL A 234 -8.95 7.30 16.71
C VAL A 234 -10.42 6.92 16.89
N GLU A 235 -11.32 7.90 16.79
CA GLU A 235 -12.77 7.75 16.93
C GLU A 235 -13.51 8.56 15.87
N VAL A 236 -14.80 8.25 15.68
CA VAL A 236 -15.66 8.90 14.68
C VAL A 236 -17.00 9.37 15.26
N GLN A 237 -17.08 9.58 16.57
CA GLN A 237 -18.34 9.97 17.22
C GLN A 237 -18.89 11.30 16.69
N PHE A 238 -18.02 12.22 16.27
CA PHE A 238 -18.40 13.49 15.64
C PHE A 238 -19.25 13.31 14.36
N LEU A 239 -19.23 12.14 13.71
CA LEU A 239 -20.09 11.86 12.56
C LEU A 239 -21.58 11.87 12.96
N GLU A 240 -21.90 11.70 14.23
CA GLU A 240 -23.26 11.83 14.77
C GLU A 240 -23.85 13.23 14.55
N GLY A 241 -23.02 14.27 14.42
CA GLY A 241 -23.46 15.63 14.10
C GLY A 241 -23.96 15.82 12.66
N ILE A 242 -23.61 14.94 11.71
CA ILE A 242 -24.06 15.06 10.31
C ILE A 242 -25.57 14.82 10.23
N THR A 243 -26.35 15.82 9.80
CA THR A 243 -27.81 15.69 9.71
C THR A 243 -28.30 15.17 8.36
N SER A 244 -27.38 14.92 7.42
CA SER A 244 -27.75 14.49 6.07
C SER A 244 -28.44 13.14 6.04
N LYS A 245 -29.51 13.07 5.25
CA LYS A 245 -30.26 11.84 4.93
C LYS A 245 -29.87 11.23 3.58
N GLN A 246 -28.85 11.78 2.91
CA GLN A 246 -28.42 11.34 1.58
C GLN A 246 -26.94 10.92 1.54
N LEU A 247 -26.33 10.64 2.68
CA LEU A 247 -24.92 10.22 2.76
C LEU A 247 -24.77 8.80 2.23
N GLU A 248 -24.20 8.68 1.03
CA GLU A 248 -24.03 7.41 0.31
C GLU A 248 -22.61 6.84 0.44
N LYS A 249 -21.60 7.69 0.66
CA LYS A 249 -20.19 7.28 0.66
C LYS A 249 -19.39 7.85 1.82
N VAL A 250 -18.64 6.98 2.50
CA VAL A 250 -17.71 7.35 3.56
C VAL A 250 -16.35 6.65 3.35
N VAL A 251 -15.27 7.44 3.34
CA VAL A 251 -13.89 6.95 3.22
C VAL A 251 -13.08 7.41 4.44
N LEU A 252 -12.56 6.46 5.21
CA LEU A 252 -11.84 6.62 6.48
C LEU A 252 -10.45 5.95 6.44
N ASP A 253 -9.89 5.76 5.25
CA ASP A 253 -8.69 4.96 5.06
C ASP A 253 -7.47 5.54 5.79
N THR A 254 -6.62 4.67 6.32
CA THR A 254 -5.33 5.04 6.92
C THR A 254 -5.52 5.99 8.10
N ASN A 255 -6.23 5.53 9.12
CA ASN A 255 -6.37 6.22 10.41
C ASN A 255 -5.99 5.22 11.53
N MET A 256 -6.43 5.47 12.77
CA MET A 256 -6.22 4.61 13.93
C MET A 256 -7.56 4.18 14.56
N ILE A 257 -8.63 4.16 13.77
CA ILE A 257 -10.00 3.99 14.24
C ILE A 257 -10.22 2.56 14.75
N GLU A 258 -10.80 2.42 15.94
CA GLU A 258 -11.18 1.12 16.52
C GLU A 258 -12.69 0.84 16.42
N ASN A 259 -13.51 1.88 16.51
CA ASN A 259 -14.97 1.81 16.53
C ASN A 259 -15.59 2.69 15.43
N ILE A 260 -16.58 2.15 14.72
CA ILE A 260 -17.30 2.83 13.62
C ILE A 260 -18.81 2.88 13.84
N ASP A 261 -19.27 2.79 15.09
CA ASP A 261 -20.67 2.64 15.45
C ASP A 261 -21.54 3.81 15.00
N SER A 262 -20.95 5.00 14.98
CA SER A 262 -21.58 6.22 14.48
C SER A 262 -21.92 6.18 12.98
N LEU A 263 -21.47 5.19 12.21
CA LEU A 263 -21.92 4.98 10.84
C LEU A 263 -23.32 4.35 10.74
N SER A 264 -23.78 3.64 11.79
CA SER A 264 -25.07 2.92 11.80
C SER A 264 -26.29 3.82 11.53
N LYS A 265 -26.21 5.11 11.86
CA LYS A 265 -27.28 6.10 11.63
C LYS A 265 -27.57 6.37 10.15
N PHE A 266 -26.62 6.09 9.25
CA PHE A 266 -26.72 6.44 7.83
C PHE A 266 -27.20 5.24 7.01
N ASN A 267 -28.51 4.97 7.07
CA ASN A 267 -29.13 3.85 6.35
C ASN A 267 -29.05 3.96 4.80
N THR A 268 -28.57 5.08 4.28
CA THR A 268 -28.34 5.35 2.86
C THR A 268 -26.92 5.02 2.39
N LEU A 269 -26.01 4.58 3.27
CA LEU A 269 -24.65 4.22 2.88
C LEU A 269 -24.61 3.06 1.88
N ILE A 270 -23.89 3.28 0.79
CA ILE A 270 -23.68 2.36 -0.32
C ILE A 270 -22.21 1.90 -0.37
N ASP A 271 -21.26 2.80 -0.10
CA ASP A 271 -19.82 2.56 -0.19
C ASP A 271 -19.09 3.01 1.07
N ILE A 272 -18.50 2.06 1.79
CA ILE A 272 -17.67 2.31 2.96
C ILE A 272 -16.26 1.76 2.70
N SER A 273 -15.26 2.61 2.90
CA SER A 273 -13.85 2.22 2.89
C SER A 273 -13.21 2.71 4.19
N ALA A 274 -12.68 1.80 5.01
CA ALA A 274 -11.95 2.12 6.24
C ALA A 274 -10.68 1.25 6.35
N ARG A 275 -9.93 1.20 5.25
CA ARG A 275 -8.68 0.43 5.12
C ARG A 275 -7.62 0.91 6.11
N ASN A 276 -6.70 0.05 6.54
CA ASN A 276 -5.57 0.42 7.39
C ASN A 276 -6.03 1.19 8.65
N ASN A 277 -6.82 0.52 9.49
CA ASN A 277 -7.31 1.01 10.78
C ASN A 277 -7.13 -0.10 11.84
N ASN A 278 -7.71 0.07 13.02
CA ASN A 278 -7.69 -0.90 14.12
C ASN A 278 -9.08 -1.49 14.40
N ILE A 279 -10.00 -1.49 13.42
CA ILE A 279 -11.40 -1.88 13.60
C ILE A 279 -11.50 -3.38 13.94
N ILE A 280 -12.32 -3.70 14.94
CA ILE A 280 -12.48 -5.07 15.46
C ILE A 280 -13.86 -5.66 15.13
N SER A 281 -14.92 -4.86 15.17
CA SER A 281 -16.31 -5.32 15.07
C SER A 281 -17.08 -4.62 13.94
N LEU A 282 -17.97 -5.37 13.28
CA LEU A 282 -18.89 -4.86 12.26
C LEU A 282 -20.34 -4.75 12.73
N SER A 283 -20.59 -4.94 14.04
CA SER A 283 -21.95 -4.99 14.61
C SER A 283 -22.81 -3.79 14.23
N ALA A 284 -22.25 -2.59 14.24
CA ALA A 284 -23.00 -1.39 13.90
C ALA A 284 -23.34 -1.25 12.41
N LEU A 285 -22.61 -1.94 11.53
CA LEU A 285 -22.88 -1.91 10.10
C LEU A 285 -23.99 -2.90 9.70
N MET A 286 -24.43 -3.78 10.61
CA MET A 286 -25.38 -4.86 10.29
C MET A 286 -26.72 -4.36 9.78
N GLU A 287 -27.16 -3.14 10.12
CA GLU A 287 -28.44 -2.59 9.68
C GLU A 287 -28.37 -1.84 8.32
N LEU A 288 -27.17 -1.72 7.73
CA LEU A 288 -26.95 -0.98 6.48
C LEU A 288 -27.35 -1.81 5.24
N SER A 289 -28.67 -1.93 5.01
CA SER A 289 -29.25 -2.76 3.93
C SER A 289 -28.96 -2.29 2.50
N GLN A 290 -28.52 -1.04 2.30
CA GLN A 290 -28.15 -0.47 0.99
C GLN A 290 -26.67 -0.66 0.64
N LEU A 291 -25.88 -1.23 1.54
CA LEU A 291 -24.43 -1.35 1.36
C LEU A 291 -24.10 -2.26 0.18
N GLN A 292 -23.35 -1.72 -0.79
CA GLN A 292 -22.91 -2.43 -2.00
C GLN A 292 -21.41 -2.74 -1.97
N ARG A 293 -20.62 -1.87 -1.34
CA ARG A 293 -19.16 -2.01 -1.21
C ARG A 293 -18.70 -1.77 0.22
N LEU A 294 -17.88 -2.70 0.73
CA LEU A 294 -17.22 -2.58 2.04
C LEU A 294 -15.75 -2.98 1.93
N ASP A 295 -14.85 -2.03 2.18
CA ASP A 295 -13.41 -2.27 2.25
C ASP A 295 -12.88 -2.01 3.66
N LEU A 296 -12.52 -3.09 4.34
CA LEU A 296 -11.95 -3.10 5.68
C LEU A 296 -10.58 -3.77 5.69
N SER A 297 -9.87 -3.76 4.57
CA SER A 297 -8.56 -4.37 4.48
C SER A 297 -7.56 -3.78 5.48
N ASN A 298 -6.68 -4.62 6.04
CA ASN A 298 -5.69 -4.25 7.06
C ASN A 298 -6.35 -3.65 8.31
N ASN A 299 -7.17 -4.46 8.97
CA ASN A 299 -7.81 -4.16 10.25
C ASN A 299 -7.63 -5.35 11.21
N ARG A 300 -8.39 -5.38 12.31
CA ARG A 300 -8.40 -6.48 13.29
C ARG A 300 -9.79 -7.11 13.36
N VAL A 301 -10.53 -7.10 12.24
CA VAL A 301 -11.90 -7.60 12.21
C VAL A 301 -11.90 -9.09 12.47
N HIS A 302 -12.61 -9.50 13.52
CA HIS A 302 -12.93 -10.89 13.80
C HIS A 302 -14.43 -11.11 13.52
N GLN A 303 -14.83 -12.24 12.95
CA GLN A 303 -16.24 -12.44 12.55
C GLN A 303 -17.26 -12.42 13.71
N GLY A 304 -16.81 -12.65 14.96
CA GLY A 304 -17.70 -12.83 16.10
C GLY A 304 -18.83 -13.84 15.83
N ASN A 305 -20.01 -13.62 16.45
CA ASN A 305 -21.26 -14.32 16.16
C ASN A 305 -22.19 -13.50 15.24
N GLN A 306 -21.63 -12.74 14.29
CA GLN A 306 -22.39 -11.78 13.49
C GLN A 306 -22.96 -12.45 12.23
N LEU A 307 -24.28 -12.33 12.02
CA LEU A 307 -24.95 -12.85 10.83
C LEU A 307 -25.12 -11.71 9.81
N PHE A 308 -24.46 -11.82 8.65
CA PHE A 308 -24.52 -10.82 7.56
C PHE A 308 -25.83 -10.88 6.75
N GLN A 309 -26.96 -11.16 7.39
CA GLN A 309 -28.24 -11.39 6.70
C GLN A 309 -28.78 -10.15 5.98
N GLN A 310 -28.45 -8.95 6.44
CA GLN A 310 -29.05 -7.72 5.92
C GLN A 310 -28.36 -7.15 4.67
N TRP A 311 -27.12 -7.57 4.38
CA TRP A 311 -26.31 -7.03 3.28
C TRP A 311 -26.63 -7.70 1.94
N GLN A 312 -27.91 -7.77 1.59
CA GLN A 312 -28.38 -8.42 0.36
C GLN A 312 -27.99 -7.67 -0.92
N GLN A 313 -27.52 -6.42 -0.83
CA GLN A 313 -27.00 -5.64 -1.96
C GLN A 313 -25.47 -5.64 -2.06
N LEU A 314 -24.77 -6.26 -1.11
CA LEU A 314 -23.31 -6.23 -1.07
C LEU A 314 -22.72 -7.06 -2.21
N THR A 315 -21.96 -6.40 -3.07
CA THR A 315 -21.33 -6.99 -4.26
C THR A 315 -19.81 -7.09 -4.10
N ASP A 316 -19.20 -6.19 -3.34
CA ASP A 316 -17.75 -6.15 -3.12
C ASP A 316 -17.42 -6.09 -1.62
N LEU A 317 -16.80 -7.16 -1.11
CA LEU A 317 -16.31 -7.25 0.27
C LEU A 317 -14.80 -7.50 0.29
N ASN A 318 -14.05 -6.55 0.87
CA ASN A 318 -12.62 -6.67 1.07
C ASN A 318 -12.29 -6.75 2.56
N LEU A 319 -11.89 -7.95 3.00
CA LEU A 319 -11.45 -8.26 4.35
C LEU A 319 -9.98 -8.72 4.37
N PHE A 320 -9.19 -8.37 3.35
CA PHE A 320 -7.75 -8.68 3.30
C PHE A 320 -7.04 -8.28 4.61
N ASN A 321 -6.16 -9.14 5.13
CA ASN A 321 -5.35 -8.92 6.32
C ASN A 321 -6.20 -8.47 7.53
N ASN A 322 -7.05 -9.40 7.99
CA ASN A 322 -7.89 -9.28 9.17
C ASN A 322 -7.75 -10.55 10.01
N GLN A 323 -8.71 -10.83 10.88
CA GLN A 323 -8.66 -11.96 11.80
C GLN A 323 -9.88 -12.87 11.68
N ILE A 324 -10.30 -13.11 10.43
CA ILE A 324 -11.41 -14.00 10.08
C ILE A 324 -10.94 -15.46 10.09
N GLU A 325 -11.61 -16.30 10.89
CA GLU A 325 -11.37 -17.73 10.98
C GLU A 325 -12.47 -18.53 10.26
N ASP A 326 -13.74 -18.18 10.50
CA ASP A 326 -14.93 -18.93 10.11
C ASP A 326 -15.72 -18.20 9.02
N LEU A 327 -15.92 -18.90 7.91
CA LEU A 327 -16.54 -18.36 6.71
C LEU A 327 -18.04 -18.66 6.61
N ARG A 328 -18.63 -19.37 7.59
CA ARG A 328 -20.06 -19.76 7.56
C ARG A 328 -21.01 -18.56 7.51
N PHE A 329 -20.58 -17.41 8.01
CA PHE A 329 -21.43 -16.21 8.05
C PHE A 329 -21.59 -15.54 6.69
N PHE A 330 -20.65 -15.75 5.76
CA PHE A 330 -20.71 -15.15 4.42
C PHE A 330 -21.73 -15.83 3.51
N VAL A 331 -22.15 -17.07 3.81
CA VAL A 331 -22.99 -17.89 2.91
C VAL A 331 -24.36 -17.30 2.60
N LEU A 332 -24.75 -16.24 3.30
CA LEU A 332 -26.03 -15.52 3.14
C LEU A 332 -25.90 -14.28 2.23
N LEU A 333 -24.70 -13.96 1.76
CA LEU A 333 -24.40 -12.82 0.88
C LEU A 333 -24.57 -13.22 -0.59
N ASN A 334 -25.82 -13.43 -1.02
CA ASN A 334 -26.12 -13.97 -2.35
C ASN A 334 -25.74 -13.06 -3.52
N SER A 335 -25.64 -11.75 -3.29
CA SER A 335 -25.26 -10.77 -4.31
C SER A 335 -23.74 -10.55 -4.41
N LEU A 336 -22.95 -11.22 -3.57
CA LEU A 336 -21.52 -11.00 -3.48
C LEU A 336 -20.82 -11.53 -4.75
N LYS A 337 -20.08 -10.63 -5.41
CA LYS A 337 -19.31 -10.91 -6.63
C LYS A 337 -17.82 -10.99 -6.34
N THR A 338 -17.33 -10.11 -5.48
CA THR A 338 -15.92 -10.04 -5.11
C THR A 338 -15.75 -10.25 -3.62
N LEU A 339 -14.94 -11.23 -3.24
CA LEU A 339 -14.57 -11.51 -1.86
C LEU A 339 -13.05 -11.60 -1.73
N ARG A 340 -12.44 -10.73 -0.92
CA ARG A 340 -11.00 -10.76 -0.64
C ARG A 340 -10.74 -11.13 0.81
N LEU A 341 -10.00 -12.22 1.02
CA LEU A 341 -9.82 -12.87 2.31
C LEU A 341 -8.34 -13.23 2.62
N ASP A 342 -7.38 -12.91 1.76
CA ASP A 342 -5.97 -13.22 2.05
C ASP A 342 -5.50 -12.57 3.36
N GLY A 343 -4.53 -13.17 4.03
CA GLY A 343 -4.01 -12.68 5.31
C GLY A 343 -4.96 -12.88 6.49
N ASN A 344 -5.94 -13.79 6.40
CA ASN A 344 -6.82 -14.15 7.50
C ASN A 344 -6.53 -15.59 8.01
N PRO A 345 -6.65 -15.87 9.33
CA PRO A 345 -6.44 -17.19 9.94
C PRO A 345 -7.59 -18.18 9.67
N ILE A 346 -8.01 -18.31 8.41
CA ILE A 346 -9.18 -19.10 8.00
C ILE A 346 -8.99 -20.57 8.33
N ILE A 347 -9.95 -21.18 9.01
CA ILE A 347 -9.89 -22.59 9.44
C ILE A 347 -10.47 -23.57 8.40
N SER A 348 -11.35 -23.09 7.52
CA SER A 348 -11.96 -23.93 6.48
C SER A 348 -12.53 -23.07 5.34
N VAL A 349 -12.23 -23.46 4.10
CA VAL A 349 -12.83 -22.87 2.89
C VAL A 349 -14.18 -23.47 2.51
N ARG A 350 -14.56 -24.59 3.15
CA ARG A 350 -15.76 -25.37 2.80
C ARG A 350 -17.06 -24.54 2.76
N PRO A 351 -17.29 -23.56 3.65
CA PRO A 351 -18.48 -22.72 3.58
C PRO A 351 -18.59 -21.89 2.29
N LEU A 352 -17.46 -21.52 1.67
CA LEU A 352 -17.45 -20.72 0.43
C LEU A 352 -18.06 -21.46 -0.76
N GLN A 353 -18.21 -22.79 -0.69
CA GLN A 353 -18.87 -23.57 -1.73
C GLN A 353 -20.30 -23.09 -2.01
N ALA A 354 -20.98 -22.55 -0.99
CA ALA A 354 -22.33 -21.99 -1.13
C ALA A 354 -22.36 -20.68 -1.95
N LEU A 355 -21.25 -19.94 -1.97
CA LEU A 355 -21.12 -18.66 -2.69
C LEU A 355 -20.46 -18.83 -4.07
N ALA A 356 -19.76 -19.94 -4.27
CA ALA A 356 -18.83 -20.13 -5.38
C ALA A 356 -19.45 -20.05 -6.79
N SER A 357 -20.76 -20.24 -6.92
CA SER A 357 -21.46 -20.15 -8.21
C SER A 357 -21.74 -18.71 -8.66
N HIS A 358 -21.71 -17.74 -7.75
CA HIS A 358 -22.05 -16.34 -8.04
C HIS A 358 -20.84 -15.40 -7.87
N LEU A 359 -19.79 -15.83 -7.17
CA LEU A 359 -18.55 -15.08 -7.08
C LEU A 359 -17.87 -14.99 -8.46
N GLU A 360 -17.49 -13.78 -8.83
CA GLU A 360 -16.67 -13.47 -10.01
C GLU A 360 -15.17 -13.51 -9.65
N THR A 361 -14.82 -13.10 -8.43
CA THR A 361 -13.44 -13.09 -7.91
C THR A 361 -13.41 -13.45 -6.44
N LEU A 362 -12.54 -14.40 -6.09
CA LEU A 362 -12.21 -14.76 -4.71
C LEU A 362 -10.70 -14.75 -4.53
N THR A 363 -10.21 -14.03 -3.53
CA THR A 363 -8.79 -14.13 -3.12
C THR A 363 -8.70 -14.74 -1.73
N ILE A 364 -7.97 -15.84 -1.61
CA ILE A 364 -7.77 -16.56 -0.34
C ILE A 364 -6.42 -17.29 -0.35
N GLY A 365 -5.63 -17.15 0.71
CA GLY A 365 -4.32 -17.80 0.82
C GLY A 365 -3.31 -17.42 -0.25
N ASP A 366 -3.35 -16.17 -0.72
CA ASP A 366 -2.57 -15.65 -1.85
C ASP A 366 -2.82 -16.42 -3.15
N ILE A 367 -4.03 -16.95 -3.28
CA ILE A 367 -4.57 -17.58 -4.49
C ILE A 367 -5.74 -16.74 -4.96
N THR A 368 -5.66 -16.27 -6.20
CA THR A 368 -6.78 -15.59 -6.87
C THR A 368 -7.54 -16.61 -7.72
N LEU A 369 -8.82 -16.80 -7.40
CA LEU A 369 -9.75 -17.64 -8.13
C LEU A 369 -10.70 -16.77 -8.94
N THR A 370 -10.81 -17.06 -10.24
CA THR A 370 -11.72 -16.39 -11.18
C THR A 370 -12.33 -17.42 -12.12
N GLY A 371 -13.47 -17.12 -12.75
CA GLY A 371 -14.16 -18.07 -13.64
C GLY A 371 -14.86 -19.18 -12.85
N ASN A 372 -14.51 -20.46 -13.09
CA ASN A 372 -15.14 -21.59 -12.38
C ASN A 372 -14.58 -21.73 -10.95
N ILE A 373 -14.98 -20.83 -10.05
CA ILE A 373 -14.51 -20.80 -8.66
C ILE A 373 -14.94 -22.07 -7.91
N SER A 374 -16.15 -22.59 -8.19
CA SER A 374 -16.66 -23.82 -7.59
C SER A 374 -15.72 -25.01 -7.79
N GLU A 375 -15.26 -25.25 -9.02
CA GLU A 375 -14.31 -26.33 -9.29
C GLU A 375 -12.94 -26.05 -8.65
N GLN A 376 -12.46 -24.81 -8.70
CA GLN A 376 -11.15 -24.45 -8.15
C GLN A 376 -11.07 -24.59 -6.63
N LEU A 377 -12.15 -24.26 -5.90
CA LEU A 377 -12.23 -24.46 -4.45
C LEU A 377 -11.99 -25.92 -4.06
N THR A 378 -12.46 -26.89 -4.86
CA THR A 378 -12.24 -28.32 -4.60
C THR A 378 -10.79 -28.76 -4.76
N LYS A 379 -9.98 -27.97 -5.49
CA LYS A 379 -8.56 -28.22 -5.75
C LYS A 379 -7.64 -27.45 -4.82
N LEU A 380 -8.19 -26.61 -3.93
CA LEU A 380 -7.38 -25.88 -2.97
C LEU A 380 -6.69 -26.86 -2.02
N PRO A 381 -5.41 -26.63 -1.68
CA PRO A 381 -4.71 -27.43 -0.69
C PRO A 381 -5.42 -27.39 0.68
N PRO A 382 -5.29 -28.43 1.51
CA PRO A 382 -5.81 -28.39 2.87
C PRO A 382 -5.18 -27.27 3.68
N ILE A 383 -5.93 -26.79 4.67
CA ILE A 383 -5.48 -25.81 5.64
C ILE A 383 -4.99 -26.54 6.89
N GLN A 384 -3.83 -26.15 7.40
CA GLN A 384 -3.31 -26.56 8.70
C GLN A 384 -3.40 -25.39 9.69
N GLN A 385 -3.92 -25.66 10.89
CA GLN A 385 -3.86 -24.73 12.02
C GLN A 385 -2.57 -24.98 12.80
N LEU A 386 -1.85 -23.90 13.07
CA LEU A 386 -0.55 -23.90 13.75
C LEU A 386 -0.52 -22.83 14.85
N GLU A 387 0.47 -22.95 15.72
CA GLU A 387 0.74 -22.00 16.79
C GLU A 387 2.24 -21.69 16.84
N THR A 388 2.58 -20.43 17.06
CA THR A 388 3.95 -19.96 17.33
C THR A 388 3.98 -19.19 18.64
N VAL A 389 5.13 -19.21 19.30
CA VAL A 389 5.37 -18.45 20.53
C VAL A 389 6.18 -17.18 20.24
N THR A 390 6.06 -16.19 21.13
CA THR A 390 6.98 -15.05 21.20
C THR A 390 7.58 -15.03 22.59
N VAL A 391 8.90 -14.81 22.69
CA VAL A 391 9.65 -14.72 23.94
C VAL A 391 10.27 -13.33 24.11
N ASN A 392 10.44 -12.92 25.36
CA ASN A 392 11.22 -11.72 25.71
C ASN A 392 12.73 -12.00 25.75
N ARG A 393 13.55 -10.99 26.06
CA ARG A 393 15.03 -11.08 26.19
C ARG A 393 15.54 -12.16 27.15
N LYS A 394 14.71 -12.62 28.08
CA LYS A 394 15.05 -13.67 29.06
C LYS A 394 14.63 -15.07 28.60
N GLY A 395 14.11 -15.19 27.38
CA GLY A 395 13.60 -16.46 26.84
C GLY A 395 12.26 -16.90 27.41
N LYS A 396 11.54 -16.03 28.15
CA LYS A 396 10.22 -16.34 28.68
C LYS A 396 9.14 -16.06 27.64
N GLU A 397 8.24 -17.01 27.42
CA GLU A 397 7.04 -16.83 26.59
C GLU A 397 6.20 -15.65 27.09
N ILE A 398 5.89 -14.73 26.17
CA ILE A 398 5.06 -13.53 26.39
C ILE A 398 3.82 -13.51 25.50
N ALA A 399 3.80 -14.27 24.41
CA ALA A 399 2.63 -14.41 23.55
C ALA A 399 2.59 -15.79 22.87
N LYS A 400 1.37 -16.20 22.51
CA LYS A 400 1.07 -17.39 21.71
C LYS A 400 0.08 -16.99 20.63
N ASN A 401 0.47 -17.19 19.37
CA ASN A 401 -0.30 -16.76 18.22
C ASN A 401 -0.71 -17.97 17.39
N LYS A 402 -2.01 -18.14 17.20
CA LYS A 402 -2.58 -19.14 16.29
C LYS A 402 -2.71 -18.54 14.90
N PHE A 403 -2.45 -19.34 13.88
CA PHE A 403 -2.55 -18.94 12.50
C PHE A 403 -2.83 -20.16 11.62
N THR A 404 -3.16 -19.93 10.36
CA THR A 404 -3.39 -21.01 9.40
C THR A 404 -2.53 -20.85 8.16
N VAL A 405 -2.16 -21.99 7.58
CA VAL A 405 -1.38 -22.06 6.35
C VAL A 405 -1.99 -23.08 5.41
N PHE A 406 -1.91 -22.81 4.11
CA PHE A 406 -2.18 -23.82 3.09
C PHE A 406 -0.99 -24.77 3.01
N VAL A 407 -1.27 -26.08 3.09
CA VAL A 407 -0.27 -27.13 3.04
C VAL A 407 -0.57 -28.03 1.85
N ARG A 408 0.44 -28.29 1.04
CA ARG A 408 0.38 -29.26 -0.06
C ARG A 408 1.41 -30.35 0.20
N GLU A 409 1.02 -31.60 0.01
CA GLU A 409 1.97 -32.72 0.07
C GLU A 409 2.42 -33.12 -1.34
N ILE A 410 3.71 -32.99 -1.62
CA ILE A 410 4.31 -33.43 -2.89
C ILE A 410 4.68 -34.91 -2.76
N PRO A 411 4.12 -35.82 -3.58
CA PRO A 411 4.48 -37.23 -3.52
C PRO A 411 5.85 -37.47 -4.17
N ILE A 412 6.84 -37.92 -3.40
CA ILE A 412 8.15 -38.37 -3.92
C ILE A 412 8.02 -39.84 -4.35
N THR A 413 7.46 -40.67 -3.48
CA THR A 413 7.09 -42.06 -3.74
C THR A 413 5.64 -42.31 -3.32
N LYS A 414 5.19 -43.58 -3.29
CA LYS A 414 3.85 -43.92 -2.76
C LYS A 414 3.73 -43.67 -1.26
N THR A 415 4.84 -43.72 -0.51
CA THR A 415 4.86 -43.63 0.96
C THR A 415 5.60 -42.40 1.47
N VAL A 416 6.54 -41.85 0.69
CA VAL A 416 7.35 -40.68 1.08
C VAL A 416 6.79 -39.42 0.42
N LYS A 417 6.48 -38.42 1.24
CA LYS A 417 5.92 -37.14 0.83
C LYS A 417 6.78 -35.97 1.33
N LEU A 418 6.68 -34.85 0.63
CA LEU A 418 7.30 -33.58 0.99
C LEU A 418 6.19 -32.54 1.26
N PRO A 419 5.86 -32.26 2.52
CA PRO A 419 4.97 -31.16 2.88
C PRO A 419 5.60 -29.82 2.49
N VAL A 420 4.84 -28.99 1.76
CA VAL A 420 5.20 -27.61 1.44
C VAL A 420 4.09 -26.67 1.91
N VAL A 421 4.47 -25.52 2.45
CA VAL A 421 3.56 -24.47 2.91
C VAL A 421 3.56 -23.29 1.93
N SER A 422 2.42 -22.63 1.78
CA SER A 422 2.31 -21.41 0.98
C SER A 422 2.95 -20.24 1.73
N ILE A 423 3.88 -19.54 1.08
CA ILE A 423 4.53 -18.34 1.59
C ILE A 423 3.95 -17.12 0.85
N PRO A 424 3.33 -16.15 1.55
CA PRO A 424 2.78 -14.95 0.93
C PRO A 424 3.89 -14.15 0.24
N GLY A 425 3.53 -13.40 -0.81
CA GLY A 425 4.43 -12.41 -1.40
C GLY A 425 4.45 -11.13 -0.56
N GLY A 426 5.57 -10.44 -0.49
CA GLY A 426 5.67 -9.23 0.34
C GLY A 426 6.94 -8.42 0.16
N LYS A 427 6.99 -7.27 0.85
CA LYS A 427 8.19 -6.45 0.99
C LYS A 427 8.70 -6.54 2.43
N TYR A 428 10.01 -6.64 2.61
CA TYR A 428 10.65 -6.64 3.93
C TYR A 428 12.02 -5.98 3.89
N PHE A 429 12.56 -5.63 5.05
CA PHE A 429 13.95 -5.20 5.19
C PHE A 429 14.84 -6.40 5.46
N MET A 430 15.64 -6.77 4.47
CA MET A 430 16.64 -7.83 4.55
C MET A 430 17.91 -7.31 5.23
N GLY A 431 18.53 -8.12 6.08
CA GLY A 431 19.74 -7.78 6.82
C GLY A 431 19.49 -7.10 8.16
N GLU A 432 20.59 -6.72 8.81
CA GLU A 432 20.63 -6.07 10.13
C GLU A 432 21.56 -4.86 10.12
N GLY A 433 21.27 -3.86 10.97
CA GLY A 433 22.08 -2.64 11.07
C GLY A 433 22.13 -1.84 9.76
N ASN A 434 23.30 -1.30 9.43
CA ASN A 434 23.51 -0.38 8.30
C ASN A 434 23.43 -1.05 6.92
N SER A 435 23.42 -2.40 6.84
CA SER A 435 23.29 -3.13 5.57
C SER A 435 21.84 -3.46 5.20
N ARG A 436 20.86 -2.98 5.99
CA ARG A 436 19.44 -3.23 5.72
C ARG A 436 19.02 -2.66 4.37
N LYS A 437 18.46 -3.52 3.52
CA LYS A 437 17.89 -3.15 2.21
C LYS A 437 16.44 -3.61 2.10
N GLN A 438 15.58 -2.83 1.45
CA GLN A 438 14.22 -3.25 1.17
C GLN A 438 14.21 -4.22 -0.03
N VAL A 439 13.60 -5.38 0.14
CA VAL A 439 13.49 -6.43 -0.87
C VAL A 439 12.01 -6.78 -1.06
N LYS A 440 11.63 -7.15 -2.29
CA LYS A 440 10.32 -7.73 -2.62
C LYS A 440 10.51 -9.20 -2.98
N VAL A 441 9.69 -10.07 -2.40
CA VAL A 441 9.62 -11.49 -2.72
C VAL A 441 8.21 -11.80 -3.22
N GLU A 442 8.09 -12.51 -4.34
CA GLU A 442 6.79 -12.99 -4.84
C GLU A 442 6.28 -14.15 -3.98
N SER A 443 5.01 -14.55 -4.11
CA SER A 443 4.51 -15.76 -3.41
C SER A 443 5.17 -17.04 -3.95
N PHE A 444 5.47 -17.99 -3.07
CA PHE A 444 6.05 -19.29 -3.43
C PHE A 444 5.65 -20.37 -2.43
N TRP A 445 5.93 -21.63 -2.74
CA TRP A 445 5.82 -22.72 -1.77
C TRP A 445 7.19 -23.08 -1.24
N MET A 446 7.30 -23.42 0.04
CA MET A 446 8.57 -23.86 0.65
C MET A 446 8.35 -25.14 1.45
N SER A 447 9.32 -26.06 1.45
CA SER A 447 9.24 -27.24 2.31
C SER A 447 9.10 -26.85 3.76
N GLN A 448 8.14 -27.48 4.43
CA GLN A 448 7.74 -27.15 5.79
C GLN A 448 8.91 -27.30 6.79
N THR A 449 9.82 -28.22 6.49
CA THR A 449 11.05 -28.50 7.23
C THR A 449 12.26 -28.49 6.30
N GLN A 450 13.45 -28.63 6.87
CA GLN A 450 14.63 -29.14 6.17
C GLN A 450 14.33 -30.50 5.52
N ILE A 451 15.01 -30.82 4.41
CA ILE A 451 14.85 -32.12 3.73
C ILE A 451 15.30 -33.24 4.66
N THR A 452 14.44 -34.24 4.85
CA THR A 452 14.75 -35.38 5.72
C THR A 452 15.62 -36.42 5.03
N GLN A 453 16.28 -37.27 5.81
CA GLN A 453 17.07 -38.40 5.28
C GLN A 453 16.21 -39.37 4.47
N GLU A 454 14.96 -39.61 4.86
CA GLU A 454 14.03 -40.45 4.09
C GLU A 454 13.66 -39.82 2.74
N GLN A 455 13.38 -38.52 2.72
CA GLN A 455 13.08 -37.76 1.49
C GLN A 455 14.30 -37.75 0.55
N TRP A 456 15.49 -37.53 1.10
CA TRP A 456 16.76 -37.60 0.38
C TRP A 456 16.98 -38.96 -0.27
N ALA A 457 16.90 -40.04 0.51
CA ALA A 457 17.10 -41.40 0.03
C ALA A 457 16.10 -41.77 -1.08
N ALA A 458 14.85 -41.32 -0.97
CA ALA A 458 13.83 -41.52 -1.98
C ALA A 458 14.15 -40.81 -3.31
N VAL A 459 14.65 -39.56 -3.26
CA VAL A 459 15.05 -38.81 -4.46
C VAL A 459 16.36 -39.35 -5.06
N ALA A 460 17.29 -39.82 -4.23
CA ALA A 460 18.54 -40.45 -4.68
C ALA A 460 18.29 -41.70 -5.55
N GLN A 461 17.15 -42.38 -5.39
CA GLN A 461 16.73 -43.50 -6.24
C GLN A 461 16.11 -43.09 -7.58
N LEU A 462 15.72 -41.82 -7.75
CA LEU A 462 15.20 -41.33 -9.03
C LEU A 462 16.31 -41.28 -10.09
N PRO A 463 15.98 -41.33 -11.39
CA PRO A 463 16.97 -41.28 -12.45
C PRO A 463 17.89 -40.06 -12.34
N LYS A 464 19.20 -40.31 -12.40
CA LYS A 464 20.25 -39.29 -12.40
C LYS A 464 20.05 -38.26 -13.52
N ILE A 465 20.34 -37.00 -13.19
CA ILE A 465 20.40 -35.88 -14.14
C ILE A 465 21.86 -35.51 -14.43
N LYS A 466 22.64 -35.11 -13.40
CA LYS A 466 24.05 -34.70 -13.55
C LYS A 466 25.00 -35.56 -12.74
N THR A 467 24.75 -35.74 -11.45
CA THR A 467 25.65 -36.47 -10.53
C THR A 467 24.93 -37.58 -9.77
N ASP A 468 25.67 -38.59 -9.34
CA ASP A 468 25.15 -39.61 -8.42
C ASP A 468 24.96 -39.00 -7.02
N LEU A 469 23.97 -39.50 -6.29
CA LEU A 469 23.69 -39.12 -4.91
C LEU A 469 23.91 -40.35 -4.02
N ASN A 470 24.73 -40.22 -2.98
CA ASN A 470 24.80 -41.22 -1.92
C ASN A 470 23.45 -41.21 -1.18
N PRO A 471 22.68 -42.33 -1.10
CA PRO A 471 21.39 -42.36 -0.45
C PRO A 471 21.45 -42.20 1.08
N SER A 472 22.61 -42.36 1.70
CA SER A 472 22.81 -42.24 3.15
C SER A 472 24.09 -41.45 3.49
N PRO A 473 24.12 -40.13 3.21
CA PRO A 473 25.32 -39.31 3.40
C PRO A 473 25.53 -38.87 4.87
N SER A 474 24.43 -38.78 5.64
CA SER A 474 24.44 -38.24 6.99
C SER A 474 25.33 -39.03 7.95
N THR A 475 25.95 -38.31 8.89
CA THR A 475 26.70 -38.85 10.02
C THR A 475 25.75 -39.45 11.08
N VAL A 476 24.67 -38.74 11.43
CA VAL A 476 23.71 -39.17 12.45
C VAL A 476 22.46 -39.72 11.76
N GLN A 477 22.21 -41.02 11.92
CA GLN A 477 21.14 -41.71 11.20
C GLN A 477 19.76 -41.50 11.83
N GLY A 478 18.75 -41.27 10.98
CA GLY A 478 17.34 -41.27 11.36
C GLY A 478 16.46 -40.71 10.24
N ASN A 479 15.38 -41.43 9.89
CA ASN A 479 14.53 -41.08 8.75
C ASN A 479 13.99 -39.64 8.79
N GLN A 480 13.61 -39.17 9.99
CA GLN A 480 13.06 -37.84 10.23
C GLN A 480 14.11 -36.78 10.59
N ARG A 481 15.39 -37.13 10.63
CA ARG A 481 16.47 -36.15 10.80
C ARG A 481 16.71 -35.41 9.49
N PRO A 482 17.21 -34.17 9.52
CA PRO A 482 17.64 -33.51 8.31
C PRO A 482 18.75 -34.32 7.63
N VAL A 483 18.78 -34.30 6.30
CA VAL A 483 19.96 -34.74 5.57
C VAL A 483 21.09 -33.75 5.82
N GLU A 484 22.27 -34.27 6.16
CA GLU A 484 23.51 -33.50 6.32
C GLU A 484 24.66 -34.18 5.57
N GLN A 485 25.85 -33.57 5.58
CA GLN A 485 27.00 -33.99 4.75
C GLN A 485 26.71 -33.92 3.24
N VAL A 486 25.86 -32.98 2.83
CA VAL A 486 25.54 -32.73 1.42
C VAL A 486 26.09 -31.38 0.97
N ASN A 487 26.64 -31.34 -0.24
CA ASN A 487 27.11 -30.10 -0.83
C ASN A 487 26.02 -29.42 -1.69
N TRP A 488 26.32 -28.21 -2.15
CA TRP A 488 25.36 -27.42 -2.93
C TRP A 488 24.97 -28.07 -4.26
N TYR A 489 25.92 -28.71 -4.96
CA TYR A 489 25.66 -29.38 -6.23
C TYR A 489 24.75 -30.61 -6.08
N GLU A 490 24.91 -31.35 -4.99
CA GLU A 490 24.09 -32.52 -4.67
C GLU A 490 22.67 -32.08 -4.28
N ALA A 491 22.53 -30.97 -3.54
CA ALA A 491 21.23 -30.37 -3.26
C ALA A 491 20.53 -29.87 -4.55
N GLN A 492 21.28 -29.30 -5.50
CA GLN A 492 20.75 -28.94 -6.83
C GLN A 492 20.34 -30.17 -7.65
N GLU A 493 21.09 -31.26 -7.59
CA GLU A 493 20.72 -32.54 -8.23
C GLU A 493 19.42 -33.09 -7.64
N PHE A 494 19.25 -33.04 -6.31
CA PHE A 494 18.00 -33.40 -5.63
C PHE A 494 16.82 -32.60 -6.20
N CYS A 495 16.96 -31.27 -6.26
CA CYS A 495 15.93 -30.37 -6.81
C CYS A 495 15.59 -30.72 -8.26
N GLN A 496 16.59 -30.97 -9.11
CA GLN A 496 16.40 -31.30 -10.53
C GLN A 496 15.69 -32.65 -10.72
N ARG A 497 16.08 -33.69 -9.96
CA ARG A 497 15.45 -35.01 -10.01
C ARG A 497 13.98 -34.95 -9.60
N LEU A 498 13.69 -34.27 -8.49
CA LEU A 498 12.32 -34.15 -8.01
C LEU A 498 11.48 -33.29 -8.94
N SER A 499 12.03 -32.20 -9.50
CA SER A 499 11.37 -31.39 -10.53
C SER A 499 10.91 -32.23 -11.72
N LYS A 500 11.82 -33.05 -12.27
CA LYS A 500 11.52 -33.94 -13.40
C LYS A 500 10.45 -34.97 -13.05
N LYS A 501 10.43 -35.45 -11.81
CA LYS A 501 9.47 -36.45 -11.34
C LYS A 501 8.04 -35.90 -11.24
N ILE A 502 7.88 -34.67 -10.75
CA ILE A 502 6.55 -34.11 -10.47
C ILE A 502 6.05 -33.15 -11.55
N GLY A 503 6.93 -32.72 -12.47
CA GLY A 503 6.58 -31.78 -13.54
C GLY A 503 6.44 -30.33 -13.07
N GLU A 504 6.84 -30.01 -11.85
CA GLU A 504 6.91 -28.64 -11.30
C GLU A 504 8.38 -28.27 -11.06
N GLU A 505 8.68 -26.98 -11.04
CA GLU A 505 10.05 -26.52 -10.80
C GLU A 505 10.35 -26.44 -9.30
N ILE A 506 11.34 -27.22 -8.86
CA ILE A 506 11.87 -27.22 -7.49
C ILE A 506 13.29 -26.68 -7.51
N LYS A 507 13.59 -25.78 -6.58
CA LYS A 507 14.91 -25.13 -6.44
C LYS A 507 15.29 -25.02 -4.97
N LEU A 508 16.56 -24.72 -4.73
CA LEU A 508 16.97 -24.14 -3.46
C LEU A 508 16.38 -22.72 -3.34
N PRO A 509 16.06 -22.25 -2.13
CA PRO A 509 15.62 -20.87 -1.94
C PRO A 509 16.74 -19.89 -2.31
N THR A 510 16.37 -18.75 -2.88
CA THR A 510 17.27 -17.58 -2.89
C THR A 510 17.53 -17.10 -1.46
N GLU A 511 18.60 -16.33 -1.27
CA GLU A 511 18.92 -15.71 0.02
C GLU A 511 17.77 -14.83 0.53
N GLU A 512 17.19 -14.03 -0.37
CA GLU A 512 16.03 -13.18 -0.11
C GLU A 512 14.81 -14.01 0.32
N GLN A 513 14.51 -15.10 -0.38
CA GLN A 513 13.40 -15.99 -0.01
C GLN A 513 13.62 -16.63 1.35
N TRP A 514 14.84 -17.10 1.63
CA TRP A 514 15.15 -17.76 2.90
C TRP A 514 14.98 -16.81 4.09
N GLU A 515 15.55 -15.60 4.02
CA GLU A 515 15.45 -14.66 5.15
C GLU A 515 14.02 -14.14 5.32
N TYR A 516 13.32 -13.85 4.22
CA TYR A 516 11.89 -13.48 4.27
C TYR A 516 11.06 -14.56 4.96
N ALA A 517 11.25 -15.82 4.53
CA ALA A 517 10.57 -16.97 5.07
C ALA A 517 10.91 -17.20 6.55
N CYS A 518 12.19 -17.06 6.94
CA CYS A 518 12.66 -17.20 8.33
C CYS A 518 11.98 -16.18 9.25
N ARG A 519 11.96 -14.91 8.84
CA ARG A 519 11.38 -13.80 9.62
C ARG A 519 9.88 -13.91 9.79
N ALA A 520 9.15 -14.40 8.77
CA ALA A 520 7.69 -14.54 8.82
C ALA A 520 6.95 -13.30 9.36
N GLY A 521 7.38 -12.11 8.90
CA GLY A 521 6.81 -10.82 9.33
C GLY A 521 7.46 -10.17 10.55
N THR A 522 8.36 -10.85 11.28
CA THR A 522 9.08 -10.23 12.41
C THR A 522 10.28 -9.41 11.96
N THR A 523 10.70 -8.47 12.80
CA THR A 523 11.88 -7.61 12.57
C THR A 523 13.01 -7.88 13.58
N THR A 524 12.77 -8.79 14.52
CA THR A 524 13.69 -9.22 15.58
C THR A 524 14.80 -10.14 15.03
N PRO A 525 15.86 -10.40 15.82
CA PRO A 525 16.90 -11.35 15.44
C PRO A 525 16.38 -12.77 15.14
N PHE A 526 15.39 -13.24 15.91
CA PHE A 526 14.72 -14.53 15.73
C PHE A 526 13.23 -14.33 15.49
N HIS A 527 12.56 -15.23 14.78
CA HIS A 527 11.10 -15.16 14.65
C HIS A 527 10.36 -15.34 15.98
N PHE A 528 11.04 -15.90 16.99
CA PHE A 528 10.56 -16.00 18.36
C PHE A 528 10.69 -14.70 19.16
N GLY A 529 11.51 -13.74 18.73
CA GLY A 529 11.75 -12.50 19.47
C GLY A 529 13.23 -12.13 19.57
N GLU A 530 13.62 -11.50 20.68
CA GLU A 530 14.98 -10.98 20.89
C GLU A 530 16.02 -12.06 21.21
N THR A 531 15.59 -13.28 21.56
CA THR A 531 16.48 -14.39 21.89
C THR A 531 15.88 -15.75 21.53
N LEU A 532 16.65 -16.82 21.73
CA LEU A 532 16.31 -18.22 21.47
C LEU A 532 16.60 -19.06 22.73
N THR A 533 15.91 -20.17 22.91
CA THR A 533 16.20 -21.14 23.98
C THR A 533 16.29 -22.54 23.41
N ASP A 534 16.84 -23.48 24.18
CA ASP A 534 16.94 -24.90 23.83
C ASP A 534 15.59 -25.61 23.64
N LYS A 535 14.48 -24.94 23.99
CA LYS A 535 13.10 -25.39 23.73
C LYS A 535 12.52 -24.89 22.42
N LEU A 536 13.22 -23.99 21.73
CA LEU A 536 12.74 -23.30 20.52
C LEU A 536 13.58 -23.65 19.28
N ALA A 537 14.75 -24.25 19.47
CA ALA A 537 15.68 -24.57 18.40
C ALA A 537 16.74 -25.57 18.88
N ASN A 538 17.34 -26.28 17.92
CA ASN A 538 18.52 -27.10 18.17
C ASN A 538 19.80 -26.36 17.75
N TYR A 539 20.55 -25.86 18.72
CA TYR A 539 21.81 -25.14 18.53
C TYR A 539 22.72 -25.39 19.74
N ARG A 540 23.92 -24.83 19.73
CA ARG A 540 24.84 -24.89 20.86
C ARG A 540 24.39 -23.93 21.97
N ALA A 541 23.49 -24.42 22.81
CA ALA A 541 22.82 -23.66 23.88
C ALA A 541 23.64 -23.46 25.17
N ASP A 542 24.92 -23.82 25.19
CA ASP A 542 25.82 -23.60 26.34
C ASP A 542 26.34 -22.15 26.44
N ASN A 543 25.93 -21.27 25.51
CA ASN A 543 26.24 -19.83 25.47
C ASN A 543 24.96 -18.98 25.41
N THR A 544 25.02 -17.76 25.95
CA THR A 544 23.92 -16.78 25.93
C THR A 544 24.15 -15.69 24.88
N PHE A 545 23.08 -15.04 24.46
CA PHE A 545 23.01 -13.96 23.47
C PHE A 545 22.40 -12.68 24.05
N ALA A 546 21.31 -12.81 24.79
CA ALA A 546 20.67 -11.70 25.48
C ALA A 546 20.72 -11.91 27.01
N GLU A 547 19.57 -12.07 27.66
CA GLU A 547 19.44 -12.22 29.12
C GLU A 547 18.89 -13.60 29.52
N GLU A 548 18.78 -14.53 28.57
CA GLU A 548 18.36 -15.91 28.83
C GLU A 548 19.45 -16.72 29.56
N SER A 549 19.02 -17.76 30.26
CA SER A 549 19.94 -18.75 30.85
C SER A 549 20.49 -19.69 29.79
N THR A 550 21.66 -20.28 30.05
CA THR A 550 22.19 -21.38 29.24
C THR A 550 21.22 -22.59 29.26
N GLY A 551 21.14 -23.27 28.12
CA GLY A 551 20.30 -24.45 27.91
C GLY A 551 21.11 -25.72 27.67
N THR A 552 20.42 -26.79 27.28
CA THR A 552 21.00 -28.10 27.01
C THR A 552 21.54 -28.18 25.58
N TYR A 553 22.82 -28.50 25.43
CA TYR A 553 23.43 -28.77 24.12
C TYR A 553 23.29 -30.27 23.76
N THR A 554 22.54 -30.57 22.71
CA THR A 554 22.27 -31.97 22.28
C THR A 554 23.49 -32.64 21.61
N GLY A 555 24.40 -31.87 20.99
CA GLY A 555 25.60 -32.42 20.35
C GLY A 555 25.38 -33.15 19.03
N GLN A 556 24.17 -33.07 18.45
CA GLN A 556 23.79 -33.70 17.19
C GLN A 556 22.53 -33.04 16.62
N THR A 557 22.14 -33.39 15.40
CA THR A 557 20.84 -33.03 14.84
C THR A 557 19.68 -33.53 15.71
N THR A 558 18.47 -33.07 15.44
CA THR A 558 17.21 -33.61 15.99
C THR A 558 16.27 -33.94 14.83
N ASP A 559 15.21 -34.69 15.11
CA ASP A 559 14.15 -34.88 14.12
C ASP A 559 13.57 -33.52 13.72
N VAL A 560 13.28 -33.35 12.44
CA VAL A 560 12.71 -32.09 11.94
C VAL A 560 11.33 -31.86 12.54
N GLY A 561 10.97 -30.60 12.76
CA GLY A 561 9.69 -30.22 13.35
C GLY A 561 9.58 -30.45 14.85
N SER A 562 10.70 -30.71 15.54
CA SER A 562 10.71 -30.89 17.01
C SER A 562 10.40 -29.60 17.79
N PHE A 563 10.52 -28.44 17.15
CA PHE A 563 10.32 -27.11 17.75
C PHE A 563 9.12 -26.41 17.12
N PRO A 564 8.53 -25.37 17.76
CA PRO A 564 7.40 -24.66 17.17
C PRO A 564 7.73 -24.01 15.82
N PRO A 565 6.79 -23.95 14.86
CA PRO A 565 7.00 -23.28 13.58
C PRO A 565 7.02 -21.76 13.73
N ASN A 566 7.49 -21.06 12.70
CA ASN A 566 7.31 -19.61 12.58
C ASN A 566 5.93 -19.23 12.02
N GLY A 567 5.65 -17.93 11.90
CA GLY A 567 4.34 -17.41 11.44
C GLY A 567 3.93 -17.77 10.01
N PHE A 568 4.82 -18.39 9.22
CA PHE A 568 4.50 -18.96 7.90
C PHE A 568 4.41 -20.49 7.91
N GLY A 569 4.44 -21.11 9.09
CA GLY A 569 4.31 -22.55 9.26
C GLY A 569 5.59 -23.33 8.95
N LEU A 570 6.75 -22.67 8.91
CA LEU A 570 8.04 -23.29 8.68
C LEU A 570 8.73 -23.66 9.98
N TYR A 571 9.30 -24.85 10.02
CA TYR A 571 10.02 -25.40 11.16
C TYR A 571 11.52 -25.28 10.97
N ASP A 572 12.25 -25.34 12.09
CA ASP A 572 13.72 -25.42 12.14
C ASP A 572 14.42 -24.30 11.35
N MET A 573 13.88 -23.07 11.38
CA MET A 573 14.47 -21.90 10.72
C MET A 573 15.70 -21.34 11.47
N HIS A 574 15.91 -21.79 12.71
CA HIS A 574 17.00 -21.38 13.59
C HIS A 574 17.72 -22.63 14.12
N GLY A 575 18.77 -23.09 13.45
CA GLY A 575 19.57 -24.25 13.86
C GLY A 575 19.18 -25.56 13.18
N ASN A 576 19.46 -26.66 13.87
CA ASN A 576 19.53 -28.02 13.36
C ASN A 576 20.62 -28.17 12.28
N VAL A 577 20.47 -27.61 11.09
CA VAL A 577 21.53 -27.54 10.06
C VAL A 577 21.53 -26.19 9.34
N TRP A 578 22.71 -25.75 8.91
CA TRP A 578 22.84 -24.69 7.92
C TRP A 578 22.17 -25.10 6.62
N GLU A 579 21.62 -24.13 5.90
CA GLU A 579 20.88 -24.40 4.68
C GLU A 579 21.47 -23.71 3.46
N TRP A 580 21.76 -24.51 2.43
CA TRP A 580 22.19 -24.01 1.13
C TRP A 580 21.12 -23.14 0.47
N CYS A 581 21.53 -21.95 0.03
CA CYS A 581 20.73 -21.07 -0.82
C CYS A 581 21.23 -21.08 -2.27
N ASP A 582 20.35 -20.79 -3.22
CA ASP A 582 20.68 -20.52 -4.62
C ASP A 582 21.10 -19.06 -4.83
N SER A 583 22.12 -18.62 -4.08
CA SER A 583 22.62 -17.25 -4.15
C SER A 583 24.12 -17.22 -3.91
N ASP A 584 24.79 -16.35 -4.64
CA ASP A 584 26.23 -16.14 -4.54
C ASP A 584 26.55 -15.30 -3.30
N TYR A 585 27.62 -15.65 -2.60
CA TYR A 585 28.08 -14.86 -1.46
C TYR A 585 28.82 -13.61 -1.97
N ASP A 586 28.37 -12.42 -1.58
CA ASP A 586 28.92 -11.13 -2.03
C ASP A 586 29.06 -10.97 -3.56
N ASN A 587 28.10 -11.51 -4.33
CA ASN A 587 28.11 -11.56 -5.80
C ASN A 587 29.35 -12.27 -6.39
N ASN A 588 30.03 -13.09 -5.59
CA ASN A 588 31.14 -13.92 -6.03
C ASN A 588 30.62 -15.34 -6.34
N ASN A 589 30.72 -15.74 -7.61
CA ASN A 589 30.29 -17.07 -8.07
C ASN A 589 31.09 -18.24 -7.48
N SER A 590 32.18 -17.96 -6.76
CA SER A 590 33.00 -18.99 -6.13
C SER A 590 32.38 -19.57 -4.87
N ASN A 591 31.43 -18.87 -4.23
CA ASN A 591 30.87 -19.26 -2.94
C ASN A 591 29.35 -19.11 -2.91
N LYS A 592 28.66 -20.05 -2.26
CA LYS A 592 27.21 -20.01 -2.07
C LYS A 592 26.86 -19.65 -0.64
N VAL A 593 25.72 -19.00 -0.48
CA VAL A 593 25.23 -18.57 0.83
C VAL A 593 24.66 -19.74 1.63
N LEU A 594 25.01 -19.77 2.92
CA LEU A 594 24.40 -20.60 3.95
C LEU A 594 23.69 -19.71 4.98
N ARG A 595 22.53 -20.16 5.46
CA ARG A 595 21.74 -19.47 6.49
C ARG A 595 21.18 -20.42 7.54
N GLY A 596 20.78 -19.86 8.69
CA GLY A 596 20.03 -20.55 9.74
C GLY A 596 20.83 -21.08 10.93
N GLY A 597 22.16 -21.22 10.83
CA GLY A 597 22.94 -21.87 11.89
C GLY A 597 22.74 -23.38 11.91
N SER A 598 23.50 -24.10 12.74
CA SER A 598 23.33 -25.55 12.94
C SER A 598 23.42 -25.93 14.41
N TRP A 599 23.18 -27.21 14.71
CA TRP A 599 23.24 -27.76 16.07
C TRP A 599 24.55 -27.45 16.82
N VAL A 600 25.69 -27.28 16.11
CA VAL A 600 27.01 -27.00 16.72
C VAL A 600 27.30 -25.50 16.87
N ASN A 601 26.48 -24.64 16.26
CA ASN A 601 26.70 -23.20 16.23
C ASN A 601 26.08 -22.49 17.42
N ASN A 602 26.69 -21.37 17.80
CA ASN A 602 26.14 -20.51 18.84
C ASN A 602 24.90 -19.77 18.32
N LEU A 603 24.10 -19.26 19.27
CA LEU A 603 22.86 -18.52 19.02
C LEU A 603 23.03 -17.37 18.02
N SER A 604 24.19 -16.71 18.04
CA SER A 604 24.52 -15.62 17.12
C SER A 604 24.46 -16.01 15.64
N ASP A 605 24.87 -17.23 15.32
CA ASP A 605 24.90 -17.72 13.95
C ASP A 605 23.50 -18.15 13.46
N CYS A 606 22.57 -18.34 14.39
CA CYS A 606 21.20 -18.77 14.12
C CYS A 606 20.25 -17.60 13.82
N ARG A 607 20.72 -16.34 13.86
CA ARG A 607 19.87 -15.16 13.57
C ARG A 607 19.32 -15.20 12.15
N SER A 608 18.12 -14.65 11.97
CA SER A 608 17.44 -14.58 10.68
C SER A 608 18.29 -13.92 9.58
N ALA A 609 19.04 -12.86 9.93
CA ALA A 609 19.90 -12.13 9.01
C ALA A 609 21.30 -12.74 8.84
N TYR A 610 21.70 -13.68 9.70
CA TYR A 610 23.05 -14.20 9.65
C TYR A 610 23.25 -15.06 8.40
N ARG A 611 24.36 -14.80 7.72
CA ARG A 611 24.77 -15.48 6.49
C ARG A 611 26.25 -15.81 6.57
N VAL A 612 26.62 -16.93 5.99
CA VAL A 612 28.03 -17.37 5.92
C VAL A 612 28.30 -18.05 4.59
N ASN A 613 29.58 -18.15 4.23
CA ASN A 613 30.10 -19.04 3.20
C ASN A 613 31.08 -20.03 3.83
N VAL A 614 31.52 -21.03 3.08
CA VAL A 614 32.52 -22.00 3.54
C VAL A 614 33.74 -21.96 2.65
N ASP A 615 34.93 -22.03 3.24
CA ASP A 615 36.22 -21.91 2.52
C ASP A 615 36.44 -23.05 1.49
N GLY A 616 35.73 -24.16 1.62
CA GLY A 616 35.71 -25.26 0.64
C GLY A 616 34.75 -25.04 -0.55
N GLY A 617 34.09 -23.88 -0.62
CA GLY A 617 33.16 -23.53 -1.68
C GLY A 617 31.91 -24.42 -1.75
N PRO A 618 31.19 -24.43 -2.90
CA PRO A 618 29.92 -25.15 -3.05
C PRO A 618 30.06 -26.68 -3.01
N GLY A 619 31.30 -27.21 -3.03
CA GLY A 619 31.60 -28.63 -2.93
C GLY A 619 31.83 -29.13 -1.50
N TYR A 620 31.90 -28.23 -0.52
CA TYR A 620 32.17 -28.55 0.88
C TYR A 620 31.04 -29.36 1.52
N ARG A 621 31.40 -30.29 2.41
CA ARG A 621 30.48 -31.17 3.15
C ARG A 621 30.87 -31.19 4.61
N VAL A 622 29.89 -31.06 5.49
CA VAL A 622 30.06 -31.21 6.94
C VAL A 622 28.72 -31.57 7.58
N SER A 623 28.77 -32.18 8.77
CA SER A 623 27.61 -32.69 9.51
C SER A 623 26.66 -31.62 10.07
N GLY A 624 26.95 -30.35 9.81
CA GLY A 624 26.09 -29.21 10.14
C GLY A 624 25.45 -28.55 8.92
N ILE A 625 25.60 -29.07 7.70
CA ILE A 625 25.05 -28.46 6.47
C ILE A 625 24.05 -29.41 5.79
N GLY A 626 22.85 -28.90 5.55
CA GLY A 626 21.78 -29.50 4.76
C GLY A 626 21.10 -28.44 3.88
N PHE A 627 19.80 -28.60 3.63
CA PHE A 627 19.02 -27.64 2.84
C PHE A 627 17.51 -27.86 2.98
N ARG A 628 16.76 -26.89 2.48
CA ARG A 628 15.31 -26.98 2.21
C ARG A 628 15.02 -26.52 0.79
N VAL A 629 13.80 -26.72 0.28
CA VAL A 629 13.47 -26.42 -1.12
C VAL A 629 12.27 -25.50 -1.26
N VAL A 630 12.20 -24.83 -2.40
CA VAL A 630 11.05 -24.04 -2.84
C VAL A 630 10.45 -24.63 -4.11
N VAL A 631 9.14 -24.45 -4.30
CA VAL A 631 8.44 -24.80 -5.53
C VAL A 631 7.97 -23.52 -6.19
N VAL A 632 8.45 -23.29 -7.42
CA VAL A 632 8.12 -22.09 -8.19
C VAL A 632 6.75 -22.30 -8.83
N ARG A 633 5.80 -21.40 -8.57
CA ARG A 633 4.52 -21.39 -9.28
C ARG A 633 4.81 -21.26 -10.78
N ARG A 634 4.25 -22.15 -11.59
CA ARG A 634 4.11 -21.86 -13.03
C ARG A 634 3.18 -20.65 -13.13
N THR A 635 3.73 -19.53 -13.58
CA THR A 635 2.98 -18.31 -13.92
C THR A 635 1.93 -18.59 -14.97
#